data_AF-A0A1W9HA90-F1
#
_entry.id   AF-A0A1W9HA90-F1
#
_cell.length_a   1.000
_cell.length_b   1.000
_cell.length_c   1.000
_cell.angle_alpha   90.00
_cell.angle_beta   90.00
_cell.angle_gamma   90.00
#
_symmetry.space_group_name_H-M   'P 1'
#
loop_
_entity.id
_entity.type
_entity.pdbx_description
1 polymer ?
#
loop_
_entity_poly.entity_id
_entity_poly.type
_entity_poly.pdbx_seq_one_letter_code
_entity_poly.pdbx_strand_id
1 'polypeptide(L)'
;MSFSNHLRKLASSIWDSQLTHPFVVALGDGTLPEQQFKYYILQDARFLGDLARVFSAAAVKAPDSESALRFNKLAEETIVVERSLHENYGKRWNMTAKQMTSVPMAPTNYAYTRHMLAVAAAGTATEITVAALPCAWVYCVVGQHLLRKGPPAKHHPYREWLMLYASPEFAEV
;
A
#
# COMPACT_ATOMS: atom_id res chain seq x y z
N MET A 1 14.09 -21.33 -9.47
CA MET A 1 13.66 -19.93 -9.29
C MET A 1 12.14 -19.92 -9.25
N SER A 2 11.49 -19.34 -8.24
CA SER A 2 10.02 -19.26 -8.19
C SER A 2 9.48 -18.30 -9.26
N PHE A 3 8.20 -18.45 -9.61
CA PHE A 3 7.53 -17.53 -10.53
C PHE A 3 7.50 -16.08 -10.00
N SER A 4 7.28 -15.90 -8.70
CA SER A 4 7.35 -14.58 -8.04
C SER A 4 8.72 -13.92 -8.19
N ASN A 5 9.82 -14.68 -8.04
CA ASN A 5 11.17 -14.16 -8.22
C ASN A 5 11.46 -13.81 -9.69
N HIS A 6 10.89 -14.56 -10.63
CA HIS A 6 10.97 -14.21 -12.05
C HIS A 6 10.31 -12.86 -12.35
N LEU A 7 9.06 -12.67 -11.91
CA LEU A 7 8.34 -11.40 -12.08
C LEU A 7 9.07 -10.23 -11.39
N ARG A 8 9.58 -10.44 -10.17
CA ARG A 8 10.35 -9.42 -9.43
C ARG A 8 11.60 -8.99 -10.19
N LYS A 9 12.30 -9.93 -10.83
CA LYS A 9 13.49 -9.64 -11.64
C LYS A 9 13.13 -8.84 -12.89
N LEU A 10 12.00 -9.14 -13.55
CA LEU A 10 11.54 -8.35 -14.71
C LEU A 10 11.21 -6.89 -14.33
N ALA A 11 10.72 -6.67 -13.11
CA ALA A 11 10.37 -5.34 -12.61
C ALA A 11 11.52 -4.61 -11.87
N SER A 12 12.75 -5.14 -11.88
CA SER A 12 13.83 -4.65 -11.00
C SER A 12 14.11 -3.16 -11.18
N SER A 13 14.23 -2.68 -12.42
CA SER A 13 14.52 -1.29 -12.73
C SER A 13 13.48 -0.31 -12.17
N ILE A 14 12.20 -0.71 -12.16
CA ILE A 14 11.10 0.09 -11.62
C ILE A 14 11.24 0.18 -10.10
N TRP A 15 11.52 -0.93 -9.44
CA TRP A 15 11.68 -0.95 -7.98
C TRP A 15 12.93 -0.20 -7.53
N ASP A 16 14.04 -0.36 -8.24
CA ASP A 16 15.27 0.37 -7.94
C ASP A 16 15.04 1.88 -8.06
N SER A 17 14.28 2.31 -9.08
CA SER A 17 13.89 3.71 -9.25
C SER A 17 13.00 4.24 -8.12
N GLN A 18 12.16 3.39 -7.52
CA GLN A 18 11.32 3.79 -6.37
C GLN A 18 12.16 4.09 -5.13
N LEU A 19 13.24 3.33 -4.89
CA LEU A 19 14.12 3.53 -3.74
C LEU A 19 14.88 4.86 -3.78
N THR A 20 15.14 5.37 -4.99
CA THR A 20 15.80 6.67 -5.19
C THR A 20 14.82 7.79 -5.54
N HIS A 21 13.50 7.53 -5.52
CA HIS A 21 12.51 8.54 -5.86
C HIS A 21 12.56 9.68 -4.83
N PRO A 22 12.54 10.98 -5.24
CA PRO A 22 12.70 12.10 -4.33
C PRO A 22 11.73 12.09 -3.13
N PHE A 23 10.48 11.63 -3.34
CA PHE A 23 9.51 11.45 -2.26
C PHE A 23 9.98 10.44 -1.21
N VAL A 24 10.49 9.28 -1.64
CA VAL A 24 10.91 8.18 -0.74
C VAL A 24 12.17 8.57 0.03
N VAL A 25 13.13 9.20 -0.65
CA VAL A 25 14.35 9.73 -0.02
C VAL A 25 14.00 10.80 1.02
N ALA A 26 13.21 11.81 0.65
CA ALA A 26 12.81 12.87 1.55
C ALA A 26 11.95 12.37 2.73
N LEU A 27 11.15 11.31 2.52
CA LEU A 27 10.39 10.66 3.58
C LEU A 27 11.31 10.00 4.62
N GLY A 28 12.34 9.29 4.15
CA GLY A 28 13.34 8.65 5.01
C GLY A 28 14.25 9.62 5.74
N ASP A 29 14.59 10.74 5.10
CA ASP A 29 15.43 11.79 5.68
C ASP A 29 14.64 12.74 6.60
N GLY A 30 13.30 12.62 6.63
CA GLY A 30 12.43 13.49 7.42
C GLY A 30 12.29 14.91 6.86
N THR A 31 12.70 15.13 5.61
CA THR A 31 12.71 16.44 4.93
C THR A 31 11.51 16.64 4.00
N LEU A 32 10.71 15.60 3.76
CA LEU A 32 9.51 15.69 2.94
C LEU A 32 8.56 16.78 3.50
N PRO A 33 8.05 17.70 2.68
CA PRO A 33 7.09 18.70 3.16
C PRO A 33 5.78 18.05 3.60
N GLU A 34 5.23 18.50 4.75
CA GLU A 34 4.00 17.92 5.32
C GLU A 34 2.82 17.96 4.34
N GLN A 35 2.71 19.00 3.51
CA GLN A 35 1.66 19.08 2.49
C GLN A 35 1.71 17.93 1.47
N GLN A 36 2.91 17.48 1.09
CA GLN A 36 3.09 16.38 0.15
C GLN A 36 2.76 15.05 0.81
N PHE A 37 3.19 14.86 2.05
CA PHE A 37 2.83 13.70 2.84
C PHE A 37 1.32 13.61 3.07
N LYS A 38 0.68 14.73 3.42
CA LYS A 38 -0.78 14.82 3.56
C LYS A 38 -1.50 14.46 2.27
N TYR A 39 -1.06 14.99 1.13
CA TYR A 39 -1.62 14.63 -0.17
C TYR A 39 -1.51 13.12 -0.42
N TYR A 40 -0.33 12.54 -0.17
CA TYR A 40 -0.10 11.11 -0.31
C TYR A 40 -1.06 10.27 0.55
N ILE A 41 -1.21 10.55 1.85
CA ILE A 41 -2.12 9.81 2.74
C ILE A 41 -3.58 9.93 2.29
N LEU A 42 -4.00 11.10 1.81
CA LEU A 42 -5.36 11.28 1.28
C LEU A 42 -5.60 10.46 0.01
N GLN A 43 -4.59 10.33 -0.85
CA GLN A 43 -4.67 9.44 -2.02
C GLN A 43 -4.62 7.96 -1.61
N ASP A 44 -3.81 7.61 -0.63
CA ASP A 44 -3.65 6.23 -0.16
C ASP A 44 -4.94 5.71 0.48
N ALA A 45 -5.67 6.54 1.22
CA ALA A 45 -7.01 6.19 1.72
C ALA A 45 -7.97 5.79 0.57
N ARG A 46 -7.92 6.49 -0.57
CA ARG A 46 -8.72 6.14 -1.76
C ARG A 46 -8.24 4.83 -2.39
N PHE A 47 -6.92 4.63 -2.45
CA PHE A 47 -6.31 3.43 -2.98
C PHE A 47 -6.70 2.18 -2.18
N LEU A 48 -6.58 2.23 -0.85
CA LEU A 48 -6.89 1.12 0.05
C LEU A 48 -8.37 0.71 -0.05
N GLY A 49 -9.29 1.67 -0.19
CA GLY A 49 -10.71 1.37 -0.39
C GLY A 49 -10.98 0.59 -1.68
N ASP A 50 -10.24 0.84 -2.76
CA ASP A 50 -10.34 0.05 -4.00
C ASP A 50 -9.58 -1.29 -3.90
N LEU A 51 -8.43 -1.32 -3.22
CA LEU A 51 -7.66 -2.56 -2.98
C LEU A 51 -8.47 -3.58 -2.16
N ALA A 52 -9.19 -3.13 -1.14
CA ALA A 52 -10.07 -3.99 -0.35
C ALA A 52 -11.14 -4.67 -1.24
N ARG A 53 -11.72 -3.92 -2.20
CA ARG A 53 -12.68 -4.47 -3.17
C ARG A 53 -12.05 -5.51 -4.10
N VAL A 54 -10.79 -5.28 -4.52
CA VAL A 54 -10.03 -6.23 -5.33
C VAL A 54 -9.85 -7.56 -4.57
N PHE A 55 -9.49 -7.52 -3.29
CA PHE A 55 -9.39 -8.72 -2.46
C PHE A 55 -10.74 -9.40 -2.24
N SER A 56 -11.82 -8.66 -1.99
CA SER A 56 -13.17 -9.25 -1.92
C SER A 56 -13.58 -9.95 -3.23
N ALA A 57 -13.24 -9.38 -4.38
CA ALA A 57 -13.49 -10.01 -5.67
C ALA A 57 -12.63 -11.28 -5.88
N ALA A 58 -11.39 -11.28 -5.38
CA ALA A 58 -10.55 -12.48 -5.39
C ALA A 58 -11.15 -13.61 -4.53
N ALA A 59 -11.75 -13.29 -3.38
CA ALA A 59 -12.40 -14.26 -2.51
C ALA A 59 -13.56 -14.99 -3.22
N VAL A 60 -14.35 -14.26 -4.02
CA VAL A 60 -15.45 -14.83 -4.83
C VAL A 60 -14.92 -15.80 -5.90
N LYS A 61 -13.72 -15.54 -6.41
CA LYS A 61 -13.10 -16.30 -7.51
C LYS A 61 -12.10 -17.34 -7.02
N ALA A 62 -11.98 -17.52 -5.71
CA ALA A 62 -11.01 -18.41 -5.11
C ALA A 62 -11.29 -19.87 -5.49
N PRO A 63 -10.26 -20.70 -5.70
CA PRO A 63 -10.42 -22.10 -6.10
C PRO A 63 -10.95 -22.99 -4.98
N ASP A 64 -10.81 -22.56 -3.72
CA ASP A 64 -11.20 -23.30 -2.52
C ASP A 64 -11.53 -22.35 -1.37
N SER A 65 -12.13 -22.88 -0.30
CA SER A 65 -12.58 -22.11 0.86
C SER A 65 -11.43 -21.53 1.69
N GLU A 66 -10.26 -22.16 1.71
CA GLU A 66 -9.09 -21.66 2.43
C GLU A 66 -8.53 -20.42 1.73
N SER A 67 -8.38 -20.49 0.41
CA SER A 67 -8.01 -19.36 -0.45
C SER A 67 -9.02 -18.21 -0.33
N ALA A 68 -10.33 -18.52 -0.33
CA ALA A 68 -11.38 -17.52 -0.13
C ALA A 68 -11.26 -16.82 1.24
N LEU A 69 -11.01 -17.60 2.30
CA LEU A 69 -10.81 -17.07 3.65
C LEU A 69 -9.58 -16.16 3.71
N ARG A 70 -8.46 -16.53 3.07
CA ARG A 70 -7.25 -15.69 3.01
C ARG A 70 -7.53 -14.35 2.33
N PHE A 71 -8.21 -14.34 1.18
CA PHE A 71 -8.55 -13.09 0.50
C PHE A 71 -9.50 -12.22 1.32
N ASN A 72 -10.46 -12.80 2.04
CA ASN A 72 -11.34 -12.05 2.93
C ASN A 72 -10.56 -11.40 4.09
N LYS A 73 -9.57 -12.10 4.66
CA LYS A 73 -8.68 -11.53 5.68
C LYS A 73 -7.86 -10.37 5.13
N LEU A 74 -7.28 -10.50 3.93
CA LEU A 74 -6.56 -9.40 3.27
C LEU A 74 -7.47 -8.18 3.04
N ALA A 75 -8.72 -8.40 2.64
CA ALA A 75 -9.70 -7.32 2.48
C ALA A 75 -10.00 -6.63 3.83
N GLU A 76 -10.21 -7.41 4.89
CA GLU A 76 -10.43 -6.91 6.25
C GLU A 76 -9.23 -6.08 6.75
N GLU A 77 -8.02 -6.64 6.67
CA GLU A 77 -6.78 -5.99 7.07
C GLU A 77 -6.57 -4.66 6.32
N THR A 78 -6.84 -4.65 5.02
CA THR A 78 -6.77 -3.42 4.19
C THR A 78 -7.73 -2.34 4.70
N ILE A 79 -8.96 -2.72 5.07
CA ILE A 79 -9.97 -1.79 5.63
C ILE A 79 -9.54 -1.29 7.01
N VAL A 80 -8.96 -2.16 7.85
CA VAL A 80 -8.46 -1.79 9.18
C VAL A 80 -7.31 -0.79 9.06
N VAL A 81 -6.37 -1.02 8.13
CA VAL A 81 -5.27 -0.08 7.85
C VAL A 81 -5.82 1.27 7.37
N GLU A 82 -6.76 1.28 6.43
CA GLU A 82 -7.41 2.52 5.96
C GLU A 82 -8.05 3.30 7.13
N ARG A 83 -8.78 2.61 8.02
CA ARG A 83 -9.38 3.23 9.21
C ARG A 83 -8.35 3.81 10.16
N SER A 84 -7.25 3.10 10.40
CA SER A 84 -6.12 3.60 11.19
C SER A 84 -5.56 4.91 10.60
N LEU A 85 -5.42 5.01 9.28
CA LEU A 85 -5.00 6.26 8.64
C LEU A 85 -6.00 7.39 8.89
N HIS A 86 -7.30 7.12 8.77
CA HIS A 86 -8.35 8.09 9.05
C HIS A 86 -8.32 8.56 10.51
N GLU A 87 -8.15 7.65 11.46
CA GLU A 87 -8.15 7.99 12.88
C GLU A 87 -6.91 8.80 13.28
N ASN A 88 -5.72 8.37 12.83
CA ASN A 88 -4.46 8.99 13.22
C ASN A 88 -4.28 10.34 12.52
N TYR A 89 -4.39 10.36 11.19
CA TYR A 89 -4.14 11.57 10.41
C TYR A 89 -5.36 12.49 10.32
N GLY A 90 -6.58 11.94 10.36
CA GLY A 90 -7.80 12.75 10.38
C GLY A 90 -7.87 13.64 11.63
N LYS A 91 -7.52 13.11 12.81
CA LYS A 91 -7.39 13.92 14.03
C LYS A 91 -6.34 15.01 13.87
N ARG A 92 -5.14 14.66 13.38
CA ARG A 92 -4.02 15.60 13.18
C ARG A 92 -4.37 16.76 12.24
N TRP A 93 -5.16 16.49 11.19
CA TRP A 93 -5.51 17.48 10.17
C TRP A 93 -6.91 18.06 10.29
N ASN A 94 -7.62 17.75 11.37
CA ASN A 94 -9.01 18.15 11.60
C ASN A 94 -9.93 17.77 10.42
N MET A 95 -9.84 16.51 9.97
CA MET A 95 -10.63 15.95 8.88
C MET A 95 -11.39 14.70 9.34
N THR A 96 -12.64 14.60 8.92
CA THR A 96 -13.44 13.37 9.06
C THR A 96 -13.01 12.33 8.00
N ALA A 97 -13.26 11.05 8.27
CA ALA A 97 -13.06 9.98 7.29
C ALA A 97 -13.80 10.25 5.97
N LYS A 98 -15.00 10.84 6.04
CA LYS A 98 -15.77 11.23 4.84
C LYS A 98 -15.06 12.32 4.04
N GLN A 99 -14.47 13.32 4.70
CA GLN A 99 -13.71 14.37 4.00
C GLN A 99 -12.46 13.79 3.36
N MET A 100 -11.72 12.93 4.07
CA MET A 100 -10.52 12.28 3.52
C MET A 100 -10.84 11.43 2.30
N THR A 101 -11.90 10.61 2.38
CA THR A 101 -12.36 9.77 1.26
C THR A 101 -13.10 10.54 0.16
N SER A 102 -13.49 11.80 0.36
CA SER A 102 -14.08 12.64 -0.69
C SER A 102 -13.06 13.33 -1.59
N VAL A 103 -11.77 13.28 -1.24
CA VAL A 103 -10.70 13.87 -2.06
C VAL A 103 -10.68 13.19 -3.43
N PRO A 104 -10.73 13.95 -4.54
CA PRO A 104 -10.63 13.37 -5.88
C PRO A 104 -9.35 12.56 -6.05
N MET A 105 -9.46 11.40 -6.69
CA MET A 105 -8.29 10.60 -7.04
C MET A 105 -7.43 11.36 -8.04
N ALA A 106 -6.12 11.34 -7.81
CA ALA A 106 -5.14 11.74 -8.81
C ALA A 106 -5.26 10.84 -10.05
N PRO A 107 -4.92 11.34 -11.26
CA PRO A 107 -4.94 10.52 -12.48
C PRO A 107 -4.17 9.20 -12.34
N THR A 108 -2.99 9.21 -11.70
CA THR A 108 -2.19 8.01 -11.45
C THR A 108 -2.87 7.02 -10.51
N ASN A 109 -3.48 7.52 -9.43
CA ASN A 109 -4.20 6.68 -8.47
C ASN A 109 -5.42 6.04 -9.14
N TYR A 110 -6.20 6.84 -9.87
CA TYR A 110 -7.34 6.35 -10.66
C TYR A 110 -6.90 5.28 -11.66
N ALA A 111 -5.87 5.54 -12.47
CA ALA A 111 -5.39 4.59 -13.46
C ALA A 111 -4.94 3.27 -12.82
N TYR A 112 -4.23 3.34 -11.70
CA TYR A 112 -3.76 2.15 -10.98
C TYR A 112 -4.93 1.33 -10.42
N THR A 113 -5.86 1.95 -9.69
CA THR A 113 -6.98 1.20 -9.11
C THR A 113 -7.94 0.68 -10.17
N ARG A 114 -8.15 1.42 -11.27
CA ARG A 114 -8.95 0.92 -12.40
C ARG A 114 -8.31 -0.29 -13.08
N HIS A 115 -6.98 -0.32 -13.23
CA HIS A 115 -6.28 -1.50 -13.72
C HIS A 115 -6.55 -2.71 -12.82
N MET A 116 -6.34 -2.59 -11.51
CA MET A 116 -6.57 -3.70 -10.57
C MET A 116 -8.04 -4.15 -10.56
N LEU A 117 -8.99 -3.22 -10.58
CA LEU A 117 -10.42 -3.55 -10.59
C LEU A 117 -10.89 -4.16 -11.92
N ALA A 118 -10.29 -3.76 -13.06
CA ALA A 118 -10.56 -4.40 -14.34
C ALA A 118 -10.07 -5.85 -14.35
N VAL A 119 -8.87 -6.11 -13.82
CA VAL A 119 -8.36 -7.48 -13.61
C VAL A 119 -9.26 -8.24 -12.63
N ALA A 120 -9.71 -7.61 -11.55
CA ALA A 120 -10.63 -8.22 -10.60
C ALA A 120 -11.98 -8.61 -11.22
N ALA A 121 -12.51 -7.78 -12.11
CA ALA A 121 -13.76 -8.07 -12.80
C ALA A 121 -13.62 -9.24 -13.79
N ALA A 122 -12.61 -9.19 -14.67
CA ALA A 122 -12.51 -10.10 -15.81
C ALA A 122 -11.62 -11.33 -15.59
N GLY A 123 -10.66 -11.25 -14.68
CA GLY A 123 -9.63 -12.28 -14.49
C GLY A 123 -9.96 -13.34 -13.46
N THR A 124 -9.00 -14.21 -13.22
CA THR A 124 -8.96 -15.29 -12.24
C THR A 124 -8.39 -14.83 -10.90
N ALA A 125 -8.58 -15.61 -9.84
CA ALA A 125 -7.95 -15.34 -8.54
C ALA A 125 -6.42 -15.17 -8.66
N THR A 126 -5.76 -15.96 -9.51
CA THR A 126 -4.30 -15.85 -9.76
C THR A 126 -3.92 -14.53 -10.41
N GLU A 127 -4.65 -14.09 -11.44
CA GLU A 127 -4.37 -12.79 -12.09
C GLU A 127 -4.59 -11.63 -11.11
N ILE A 128 -5.59 -11.73 -10.25
CA ILE A 128 -5.84 -10.74 -9.19
C ILE A 128 -4.67 -10.73 -8.19
N THR A 129 -4.22 -11.89 -7.74
CA THR A 129 -3.04 -12.00 -6.86
C THR A 129 -1.83 -11.35 -7.50
N VAL A 130 -1.55 -11.62 -8.78
CA VAL A 130 -0.40 -11.03 -9.48
C VAL A 130 -0.53 -9.52 -9.62
N ALA A 131 -1.74 -9.00 -9.88
CA ALA A 131 -1.98 -7.56 -9.99
C ALA A 131 -1.85 -6.82 -8.64
N ALA A 132 -2.26 -7.45 -7.54
CA ALA A 132 -2.19 -6.86 -6.20
C ALA A 132 -0.81 -7.06 -5.53
N LEU A 133 -0.08 -8.14 -5.83
CA LEU A 133 1.17 -8.51 -5.16
C LEU A 133 2.22 -7.37 -5.04
N PRO A 134 2.44 -6.51 -6.05
CA PRO A 134 3.44 -5.44 -5.93
C PRO A 134 3.14 -4.44 -4.82
N CYS A 135 1.88 -4.22 -4.43
CA CYS A 135 1.52 -3.12 -3.53
C CYS A 135 2.07 -3.32 -2.12
N ALA A 136 1.95 -4.51 -1.52
CA ALA A 136 2.50 -4.78 -0.19
C ALA A 136 4.02 -5.00 -0.26
N TRP A 137 4.48 -5.74 -1.29
CA TRP A 137 5.88 -6.15 -1.38
C TRP A 137 6.83 -4.96 -1.59
N VAL A 138 6.43 -3.95 -2.37
CA VAL A 138 7.26 -2.75 -2.52
C VAL A 138 7.37 -1.95 -1.22
N TYR A 139 6.29 -1.85 -0.43
CA TYR A 139 6.32 -1.14 0.83
C TYR A 139 7.22 -1.82 1.85
N CYS A 140 7.24 -3.15 1.90
CA CYS A 140 8.19 -3.91 2.71
C CYS A 140 9.65 -3.60 2.28
N VAL A 141 9.94 -3.63 0.97
CA VAL A 141 11.29 -3.33 0.45
C VAL A 141 11.70 -1.88 0.74
N VAL A 142 10.79 -0.91 0.59
CA VAL A 142 11.05 0.50 0.92
C VAL A 142 11.27 0.66 2.42
N GLY A 143 10.40 0.11 3.27
CA GLY A 143 10.52 0.19 4.72
C GLY A 143 11.85 -0.38 5.22
N GLN A 144 12.20 -1.59 4.76
CA GLN A 144 13.49 -2.21 5.05
C GLN A 144 14.65 -1.34 4.55
N HIS A 145 14.57 -0.83 3.31
CA HIS A 145 15.61 0.00 2.71
C HIS A 145 15.90 1.25 3.55
N LEU A 146 14.86 1.96 3.99
CA LEU A 146 14.96 3.19 4.78
C LEU A 146 15.48 2.92 6.19
N LEU A 147 15.18 1.76 6.77
CA LEU A 147 15.65 1.39 8.12
C LEU A 147 16.96 0.59 8.17
N ARG A 148 17.65 0.39 7.03
CA ARG A 148 18.96 -0.30 7.00
C ARG A 148 20.01 0.32 7.94
N LYS A 149 19.88 1.61 8.26
CA LYS A 149 20.78 2.33 9.17
C LYS A 149 20.29 2.37 10.63
N GLY A 150 19.20 1.66 10.92
CA GLY A 150 18.53 1.65 12.22
C GLY A 150 17.20 2.42 12.22
N PRO A 151 16.45 2.37 13.33
CA PRO A 151 15.16 3.05 13.45
C PRO A 151 15.32 4.57 13.42
N PRO A 152 14.33 5.33 12.92
CA PRO A 152 14.40 6.76 12.85
C PRO A 152 14.32 7.36 14.26
N ALA A 153 14.97 8.52 14.45
CA ALA A 153 15.02 9.23 15.72
C ALA A 153 13.61 9.50 16.26
N LYS A 154 13.44 9.58 17.58
CA LYS A 154 12.12 9.75 18.23
C LYS A 154 11.35 10.99 17.74
N HIS A 155 12.06 12.05 17.32
CA HIS A 155 11.49 13.30 16.83
C HIS A 155 11.26 13.32 15.31
N HIS A 156 11.52 12.22 14.61
CA HIS A 156 11.35 12.15 13.16
C HIS A 156 9.86 12.31 12.76
N PRO A 157 9.51 13.24 11.86
CA PRO A 157 8.12 13.62 11.61
C PRO A 157 7.25 12.49 11.04
N TYR A 158 7.88 11.53 10.35
CA TYR A 158 7.22 10.37 9.73
C TYR A 158 7.56 9.04 10.42
N ARG A 159 8.02 9.09 11.67
CA ARG A 159 8.49 7.90 12.41
C ARG A 159 7.47 6.78 12.43
N GLU A 160 6.21 7.08 12.73
CA GLU A 160 5.15 6.06 12.85
C GLU A 160 4.94 5.30 11.53
N TRP A 161 4.85 6.04 10.42
CA TRP A 161 4.72 5.47 9.09
C TRP A 161 5.93 4.58 8.75
N LEU A 162 7.15 5.06 9.01
CA LEU A 162 8.37 4.28 8.72
C LEU A 162 8.47 3.00 9.56
N MET A 163 8.08 3.06 10.83
CA MET A 163 8.08 1.90 11.72
C MET A 163 7.00 0.87 11.34
N LEU A 164 5.83 1.32 10.84
CA LEU A 164 4.75 0.43 10.40
C LEU A 164 5.19 -0.45 9.22
N TYR A 165 5.70 0.14 8.14
CA TYR A 165 6.02 -0.61 6.92
C TYR A 165 7.37 -1.33 6.94
N ALA A 166 8.20 -1.06 7.95
CA ALA A 166 9.43 -1.79 8.20
C ALA A 166 9.28 -2.89 9.26
N SER A 167 8.06 -3.08 9.81
CA SER A 167 7.83 -4.05 10.87
C SER A 167 7.94 -5.49 10.34
N PRO A 168 8.47 -6.44 11.14
CA PRO A 168 8.49 -7.85 10.76
C PRO A 168 7.10 -8.38 10.44
N GLU A 169 6.09 -7.92 11.18
CA GLU A 169 4.69 -8.32 11.01
C GLU A 169 4.17 -7.93 9.62
N PHE A 170 4.53 -6.74 9.11
CA PHE A 170 4.16 -6.35 7.74
C PHE A 170 4.88 -7.17 6.66
N ALA A 171 6.09 -7.70 6.96
CA ALA A 171 6.84 -8.55 6.05
C ALA A 171 6.30 -10.00 5.96
N GLU A 172 5.44 -10.40 6.90
CA GLU A 172 4.78 -11.70 6.92
C GLU A 172 3.41 -11.71 6.21
N VAL A 173 2.93 -10.53 5.76
CA VAL A 173 1.67 -10.33 5.01
C VAL A 173 1.79 -10.75 3.55
#